data_AF-A0A1M6MBB0-F1
#
_entry.id   AF-A0A1M6MBB0-F1
#
_cell.length_a   1.000
_cell.length_b   1.000
_cell.length_c   1.000
_cell.angle_alpha   90.00
_cell.angle_beta   90.00
_cell.angle_gamma   90.00
#
_symmetry.space_group_name_H-M   'P 1'
#
loop_
_entity.id
_entity.type
_entity.pdbx_description
1 polymer ?
#
loop_
_entity_poly.entity_id
_entity_poly.type
_entity_poly.pdbx_seq_one_letter_code
_entity_poly.pdbx_strand_id
1 'polypeptide(L)'
;MLITAADVAMIARVRRPVVTMWRKRYADAFPSAIDGRFDADLVVAWLTAHGRGNNPEPTRSLPMIELLVEARADVARAMELSAVLALRQAYGEMLVDDLAAPGPSGLTGRIAALDRLDCFGPEVLDLGDDLPRAAAAVDAFVDERFGAADAMGWLTNDCLVRHLPEFTAAALSPEASGLVSRSAVSLAEATARPGILDAAGVGFAWLQRLPPEWPQPVGLLRDESAVGRHSRRVVQVGEWDARVTMDERGWAVAVDTVLDADAAALFARAALGDDDQIRLVVGPARHLTDSDGATAPRDDLLRDGVVRAVVKLPAGCRPAHPREALALWVVAERDDTPFEQHRTYVADLTGAGLTQALIADLVDDLTVAAGDVASQQHRAWRVLRPVLTRHLLARGGSLVANASARPVKQLARPTLEALHGMAVDLGVGPLRLAPGRGPARTASSVQAGITEGWLRLIPGVRLALDQFGDGDLTVWSTDDGRLTRTSGVDRLTALAGPRTWLTRPGDVIFGPGPCAVVDPDGGSLVVTPARALRLADAAPVTAGQLARAVEASPRGTKPPQWRLTPLDPRQCAALSDAAARIGQRRAELTAQLDALNSFEDALLDACETNTITLETD
;
A
#
# COMPACT_ATOMS: atom_id res chain seq x y z
N MET A 1 -8.34 -40.33 -9.31
CA MET A 1 -8.50 -39.09 -10.14
C MET A 1 -7.13 -38.55 -10.57
N LEU A 2 -6.98 -37.97 -11.77
CA LEU A 2 -5.71 -37.37 -12.21
C LEU A 2 -5.61 -35.86 -11.92
N ILE A 3 -4.53 -35.44 -11.26
CA ILE A 3 -4.32 -34.08 -10.76
C ILE A 3 -3.00 -33.47 -11.23
N THR A 4 -2.90 -32.15 -11.32
CA THR A 4 -1.68 -31.47 -11.76
C THR A 4 -0.67 -31.30 -10.62
N ALA A 5 0.59 -30.96 -10.93
CA ALA A 5 1.57 -30.59 -9.90
C ALA A 5 1.16 -29.38 -9.05
N ALA A 6 0.28 -28.51 -9.55
CA ALA A 6 -0.28 -27.39 -8.78
C ALA A 6 -1.31 -27.90 -7.76
N ASP A 7 -2.12 -28.88 -8.15
CA ASP A 7 -3.09 -29.53 -7.26
C ASP A 7 -2.39 -30.32 -6.15
N VAL A 8 -1.29 -31.03 -6.47
CA VAL A 8 -0.43 -31.66 -5.45
C VAL A 8 0.10 -30.63 -4.45
N ALA A 9 0.53 -29.47 -4.94
CA ALA A 9 1.04 -28.40 -4.08
C ALA A 9 -0.05 -27.83 -3.17
N MET A 10 -1.28 -27.74 -3.69
CA MET A 10 -2.47 -27.32 -2.95
C MET A 10 -2.83 -28.32 -1.85
N ILE A 11 -2.96 -29.62 -2.19
CA ILE A 11 -3.20 -30.71 -1.23
C ILE A 11 -2.15 -30.70 -0.12
N ALA A 12 -0.88 -30.51 -0.47
CA ALA A 12 0.21 -30.53 0.49
C ALA A 12 0.45 -29.17 1.20
N ARG A 13 -0.31 -28.11 0.87
CA ARG A 13 -0.11 -26.72 1.38
C ARG A 13 1.33 -26.21 1.22
N VAL A 14 1.94 -26.45 0.06
CA VAL A 14 3.30 -26.00 -0.31
C VAL A 14 3.29 -25.23 -1.63
N ARG A 15 4.42 -24.61 -2.00
CA ARG A 15 4.57 -23.99 -3.32
C ARG A 15 4.90 -25.05 -4.37
N ARG A 16 4.41 -24.89 -5.61
CA ARG A 16 4.65 -25.80 -6.75
C ARG A 16 6.12 -26.22 -6.98
N PRO A 17 7.15 -25.37 -6.79
CA PRO A 17 8.54 -25.80 -6.90
C PRO A 17 8.93 -26.92 -5.91
N VAL A 18 8.30 -26.99 -4.74
CA VAL A 18 8.53 -28.05 -3.74
C VAL A 18 8.14 -29.42 -4.29
N VAL A 19 6.99 -29.51 -4.99
CA VAL A 19 6.55 -30.74 -5.67
C VAL A 19 7.56 -31.16 -6.75
N THR A 20 8.13 -30.19 -7.47
CA THR A 20 9.18 -30.46 -8.46
C THR A 20 10.44 -31.01 -7.80
N MET A 21 10.80 -30.52 -6.62
CA MET A 21 11.91 -31.05 -5.83
C MET A 21 11.62 -32.46 -5.30
N TRP A 22 10.39 -32.77 -4.89
CA TRP A 22 10.02 -34.12 -4.47
C TRP A 22 10.16 -35.13 -5.61
N ARG A 23 9.67 -34.78 -6.81
CA ARG A 23 9.83 -35.60 -8.02
C ARG A 23 11.30 -35.92 -8.33
N LYS A 24 12.21 -34.96 -8.08
CA LYS A 24 13.64 -35.14 -8.32
C LYS A 24 14.32 -35.95 -7.22
N ARG A 25 14.02 -35.66 -5.96
CA ARG A 25 14.72 -36.25 -4.79
C ARG A 25 14.20 -37.63 -4.41
N TYR A 26 12.95 -37.93 -4.76
CA TYR A 26 12.28 -39.19 -4.47
C TYR A 26 11.79 -39.84 -5.77
N ALA A 27 12.60 -39.82 -6.82
CA ALA A 27 12.19 -40.33 -8.14
C ALA A 27 11.69 -41.79 -8.11
N ASP A 28 12.24 -42.60 -7.20
CA ASP A 28 11.89 -44.02 -7.04
C ASP A 28 10.69 -44.28 -6.11
N ALA A 29 10.19 -43.25 -5.41
CA ALA A 29 9.14 -43.40 -4.39
C ALA A 29 7.95 -42.44 -4.55
N PHE A 30 8.17 -41.24 -5.10
CA PHE A 30 7.11 -40.28 -5.38
C PHE A 30 6.29 -40.75 -6.59
N PRO A 31 4.94 -40.64 -6.57
CA PRO A 31 4.10 -41.14 -7.65
C PRO A 31 4.50 -40.63 -9.04
N SER A 32 4.59 -41.55 -9.99
CA SER A 32 4.92 -41.22 -11.38
C SER A 32 3.78 -40.46 -12.05
N ALA A 33 4.13 -39.48 -12.88
CA ALA A 33 3.14 -38.74 -13.66
C ALA A 33 2.76 -39.49 -14.94
N ILE A 34 1.47 -39.49 -15.28
CA ILE A 34 0.91 -39.91 -16.57
C ILE A 34 0.56 -38.62 -17.34
N ASP A 35 1.22 -38.36 -18.47
CA ASP A 35 1.08 -37.12 -19.26
C ASP A 35 1.18 -35.83 -18.43
N GLY A 36 2.08 -35.84 -17.44
CA GLY A 36 2.31 -34.70 -16.54
C GLY A 36 1.27 -34.51 -15.43
N ARG A 37 0.32 -35.45 -15.26
CA ARG A 37 -0.65 -35.50 -14.16
C ARG A 37 -0.37 -36.69 -13.23
N PHE A 38 -0.80 -36.61 -11.97
CA PHE A 38 -0.55 -37.60 -10.93
C PHE A 38 -1.87 -38.24 -10.50
N ASP A 39 -1.82 -39.49 -10.08
CA ASP A 39 -2.95 -40.09 -9.39
C ASP A 39 -3.09 -39.49 -7.97
N ALA A 40 -4.25 -38.90 -7.69
CA ALA A 40 -4.50 -38.19 -6.43
C ALA A 40 -4.39 -39.10 -5.20
N ASP A 41 -4.88 -40.35 -5.31
CA ASP A 41 -4.90 -41.30 -4.19
C ASP A 41 -3.49 -41.77 -3.88
N LEU A 42 -2.67 -42.04 -4.91
CA LEU A 42 -1.25 -42.37 -4.74
C LEU A 42 -0.46 -41.20 -4.14
N VAL A 43 -0.75 -39.96 -4.54
CA VAL A 43 -0.10 -38.77 -3.98
C VAL A 43 -0.46 -38.58 -2.50
N VAL A 44 -1.74 -38.66 -2.16
CA VAL A 44 -2.19 -38.54 -0.77
C VAL A 44 -1.59 -39.64 0.10
N ALA A 45 -1.61 -40.89 -0.36
CA ALA A 45 -0.98 -42.00 0.34
C ALA A 45 0.52 -41.75 0.58
N TRP A 46 1.23 -41.22 -0.42
CA TRP A 46 2.64 -40.88 -0.30
C TRP A 46 2.88 -39.75 0.70
N LEU A 47 2.10 -38.66 0.65
CA LEU A 47 2.21 -37.52 1.55
C LEU A 47 2.01 -37.95 3.01
N THR A 48 0.98 -38.75 3.27
CA THR A 48 0.65 -39.29 4.60
C THR A 48 1.75 -40.22 5.10
N ALA A 49 2.22 -41.16 4.27
CA ALA A 49 3.25 -42.11 4.66
C ALA A 49 4.61 -41.46 4.99
N HIS A 50 4.93 -40.33 4.34
CA HIS A 50 6.23 -39.66 4.49
C HIS A 50 6.18 -38.40 5.35
N GLY A 51 5.01 -38.02 5.87
CA GLY A 51 4.82 -36.79 6.65
C GLY A 51 5.27 -35.53 5.91
N ARG A 52 4.97 -35.44 4.61
CA ARG A 52 5.44 -34.35 3.74
C ARG A 52 4.35 -33.32 3.48
N GLY A 53 4.77 -32.05 3.40
CA GLY A 53 3.87 -30.92 3.22
C GLY A 53 3.53 -30.25 4.55
N ASN A 54 2.69 -29.22 4.48
CA ASN A 54 2.18 -28.48 5.63
C ASN A 54 0.71 -28.85 5.93
N ASN A 55 0.12 -29.79 5.18
CA ASN A 55 -1.24 -30.26 5.43
C ASN A 55 -1.21 -31.50 6.33
N PRO A 56 -1.73 -31.43 7.57
CA PRO A 56 -1.77 -32.59 8.47
C PRO A 56 -2.76 -33.67 8.02
N GLU A 57 -3.75 -33.33 7.19
CA GLU A 57 -4.78 -34.27 6.70
C GLU A 57 -4.99 -34.17 5.18
N PRO A 58 -4.02 -34.60 4.35
CA PRO A 58 -4.10 -34.47 2.89
C PRO A 58 -5.32 -35.13 2.24
N THR A 59 -5.86 -36.17 2.87
CA THR A 59 -7.06 -36.89 2.40
C THR A 59 -8.32 -36.03 2.42
N ARG A 60 -8.45 -35.09 3.38
CA ARG A 60 -9.62 -34.19 3.46
C ARG A 60 -9.71 -33.22 2.29
N SER A 61 -8.59 -32.97 1.60
CA SER A 61 -8.56 -32.09 0.42
C SER A 61 -9.05 -32.77 -0.86
N LEU A 62 -9.28 -34.10 -0.88
CA LEU A 62 -9.66 -34.83 -2.11
C LEU A 62 -11.01 -34.39 -2.70
N PRO A 63 -12.12 -34.27 -1.92
CA PRO A 63 -13.41 -33.81 -2.45
C PRO A 63 -13.34 -32.42 -3.06
N MET A 64 -12.59 -31.50 -2.43
CA MET A 64 -12.28 -30.20 -3.02
C MET A 64 -11.62 -30.40 -4.39
N ILE A 65 -10.53 -31.16 -4.47
CA ILE A 65 -9.76 -31.30 -5.72
C ILE A 65 -10.59 -31.94 -6.82
N GLU A 66 -11.49 -32.87 -6.48
CA GLU A 66 -12.46 -33.44 -7.41
C GLU A 66 -13.39 -32.38 -7.99
N LEU A 67 -13.99 -31.57 -7.13
CA LEU A 67 -14.77 -30.40 -7.54
C LEU A 67 -13.96 -29.45 -8.42
N LEU A 68 -12.67 -29.22 -8.12
CA LEU A 68 -11.80 -28.36 -8.93
C LEU A 68 -11.50 -28.96 -10.30
N VAL A 69 -11.30 -30.27 -10.39
CA VAL A 69 -11.05 -30.94 -11.66
C VAL A 69 -12.30 -30.89 -12.54
N GLU A 70 -13.48 -31.12 -11.97
CA GLU A 70 -14.76 -30.94 -12.67
C GLU A 70 -14.92 -29.50 -13.17
N ALA A 71 -14.77 -28.50 -12.29
CA ALA A 71 -14.96 -27.09 -12.62
C ALA A 71 -13.96 -26.55 -13.65
N ARG A 72 -12.74 -27.10 -13.73
CA ARG A 72 -11.76 -26.72 -14.77
C ARG A 72 -11.98 -27.44 -16.10
N ALA A 73 -12.62 -28.60 -16.07
CA ALA A 73 -12.94 -29.39 -17.27
C ALA A 73 -14.22 -28.88 -17.94
N ASP A 74 -15.18 -28.40 -17.14
CA ASP A 74 -16.46 -27.89 -17.60
C ASP A 74 -16.79 -26.54 -16.95
N VAL A 75 -16.96 -25.54 -17.81
CA VAL A 75 -17.30 -24.19 -17.41
C VAL A 75 -18.73 -24.08 -16.88
N ALA A 76 -19.68 -24.81 -17.48
CA ALA A 76 -21.06 -24.82 -17.00
C ALA A 76 -21.08 -25.31 -15.55
N ARG A 77 -20.28 -26.34 -15.27
CA ARG A 77 -20.06 -26.85 -13.93
C ARG A 77 -19.46 -25.81 -12.99
N ALA A 78 -18.48 -25.02 -13.41
CA ALA A 78 -17.94 -23.94 -12.59
C ALA A 78 -19.01 -22.87 -12.23
N MET A 79 -19.89 -22.53 -13.18
CA MET A 79 -20.99 -21.59 -12.95
C MET A 79 -22.04 -22.17 -12.00
N GLU A 80 -22.44 -23.42 -12.16
CA GLU A 80 -23.32 -24.14 -11.23
C GLU A 80 -22.76 -24.11 -9.80
N LEU A 81 -21.48 -24.47 -9.65
CA LEU A 81 -20.83 -24.51 -8.34
C LEU A 81 -20.76 -23.12 -7.71
N SER A 82 -20.59 -22.05 -8.49
CA SER A 82 -20.65 -20.68 -7.97
C SER A 82 -22.05 -20.31 -7.47
N ALA A 83 -23.10 -20.79 -8.15
CA ALA A 83 -24.49 -20.58 -7.74
C ALA A 83 -24.82 -21.37 -6.46
N VAL A 84 -24.41 -22.64 -6.40
CA VAL A 84 -24.57 -23.49 -5.21
C VAL A 84 -23.78 -22.94 -4.02
N LEU A 85 -22.61 -22.34 -4.26
CA LEU A 85 -21.83 -21.68 -3.20
C LEU A 85 -22.52 -20.42 -2.67
N ALA A 86 -23.14 -19.62 -3.54
CA ALA A 86 -23.96 -18.50 -3.11
C ALA A 86 -25.21 -18.97 -2.32
N LEU A 87 -25.86 -20.05 -2.76
CA LEU A 87 -26.94 -20.70 -1.99
C LEU A 87 -26.44 -21.19 -0.62
N ARG A 88 -25.31 -21.90 -0.57
CA ARG A 88 -24.74 -22.44 0.67
C ARG A 88 -24.44 -21.33 1.68
N GLN A 89 -23.98 -20.17 1.21
CA GLN A 89 -23.81 -19.00 2.07
C GLN A 89 -25.17 -18.47 2.57
N ALA A 90 -26.15 -18.31 1.69
CA ALA A 90 -27.47 -17.80 2.06
C ALA A 90 -28.24 -18.73 3.01
N TYR A 91 -28.07 -20.04 2.83
CA TYR A 91 -28.79 -21.08 3.56
C TYR A 91 -28.13 -21.42 4.90
N GLY A 92 -26.80 -21.38 4.97
CA GLY A 92 -26.01 -21.80 6.13
C GLY A 92 -25.69 -23.30 6.14
N GLU A 93 -25.16 -23.77 7.27
CA GLU A 93 -24.58 -25.12 7.45
C GLU A 93 -25.60 -26.26 7.27
N MET A 94 -26.88 -25.98 7.48
CA MET A 94 -27.96 -26.98 7.39
C MET A 94 -28.29 -27.40 5.95
N LEU A 95 -27.69 -26.79 4.92
CA LEU A 95 -28.08 -27.04 3.53
C LEU A 95 -27.96 -28.53 3.15
N VAL A 96 -26.82 -29.15 3.46
CA VAL A 96 -26.54 -30.54 3.06
C VAL A 96 -27.49 -31.51 3.76
N ASP A 97 -27.73 -31.30 5.06
CA ASP A 97 -28.62 -32.14 5.86
C ASP A 97 -30.08 -32.03 5.41
N ASP A 98 -30.56 -30.80 5.14
CA ASP A 98 -31.92 -30.55 4.66
C ASP A 98 -32.15 -31.14 3.26
N LEU A 99 -31.12 -31.15 2.40
CA LEU A 99 -31.16 -31.79 1.08
C LEU A 99 -31.17 -33.33 1.16
N ALA A 100 -30.55 -33.92 2.19
CA ALA A 100 -30.53 -35.36 2.41
C ALA A 100 -31.82 -35.89 3.07
N ALA A 101 -32.63 -35.02 3.67
CA ALA A 101 -33.85 -35.40 4.37
C ALA A 101 -34.95 -35.93 3.42
N PRO A 102 -35.69 -36.99 3.81
CA PRO A 102 -36.77 -37.54 2.99
C PRO A 102 -37.96 -36.55 2.91
N GLY A 103 -38.25 -36.08 1.69
CA GLY A 103 -39.36 -35.18 1.40
C GLY A 103 -39.02 -33.71 1.65
N PRO A 104 -38.15 -33.08 0.84
CA PRO A 104 -37.76 -31.66 0.95
C PRO A 104 -38.91 -30.71 0.52
N SER A 105 -40.10 -30.89 1.07
CA SER A 105 -41.27 -30.08 0.75
C SER A 105 -41.01 -28.63 1.14
N GLY A 106 -41.08 -27.72 0.18
CA GLY A 106 -40.87 -26.28 0.39
C GLY A 106 -39.44 -25.78 0.11
N LEU A 107 -38.49 -26.66 -0.26
CA LEU A 107 -37.11 -26.26 -0.58
C LEU A 107 -37.06 -25.22 -1.71
N THR A 108 -37.82 -25.41 -2.79
CA THR A 108 -37.90 -24.45 -3.91
C THR A 108 -38.36 -23.06 -3.43
N GLY A 109 -39.38 -23.01 -2.57
CA GLY A 109 -39.86 -21.76 -1.99
C GLY A 109 -38.83 -21.11 -1.07
N ARG A 110 -38.07 -21.91 -0.33
CA ARG A 110 -36.97 -21.44 0.53
C ARG A 110 -35.80 -20.89 -0.29
N ILE A 111 -35.37 -21.59 -1.35
CA ILE A 111 -34.34 -21.13 -2.28
C ILE A 111 -34.75 -19.78 -2.89
N ALA A 112 -35.98 -19.67 -3.39
CA ALA A 112 -36.50 -18.42 -3.96
C ALA A 112 -36.54 -17.27 -2.93
N ALA A 113 -36.88 -17.55 -1.67
CA ALA A 113 -36.87 -16.54 -0.61
C ALA A 113 -35.45 -16.09 -0.21
N LEU A 114 -34.47 -16.99 -0.32
CA LEU A 114 -33.07 -16.71 -0.01
C LEU A 114 -32.34 -15.98 -1.13
N ASP A 115 -32.74 -16.16 -2.39
CA ASP A 115 -32.13 -15.51 -3.56
C ASP A 115 -32.55 -14.04 -3.72
N ARG A 116 -32.27 -13.23 -2.69
CA ARG A 116 -32.64 -11.80 -2.63
C ARG A 116 -32.02 -10.96 -3.75
N LEU A 117 -30.91 -11.42 -4.34
CA LEU A 117 -30.19 -10.74 -5.40
C LEU A 117 -30.45 -11.35 -6.79
N ASP A 118 -31.32 -12.35 -6.92
CA ASP A 118 -31.64 -12.97 -8.20
C ASP A 118 -30.36 -13.43 -8.93
N CYS A 119 -29.58 -14.24 -8.22
CA CYS A 119 -28.20 -14.58 -8.56
C CYS A 119 -27.90 -16.08 -8.55
N PHE A 120 -28.76 -16.95 -7.98
CA PHE A 120 -28.51 -18.40 -7.98
C PHE A 120 -29.75 -19.28 -8.17
N GLY A 121 -30.95 -18.79 -7.90
CA GLY A 121 -32.17 -19.59 -7.79
C GLY A 121 -32.45 -20.43 -9.03
N PRO A 122 -32.57 -19.85 -10.24
CA PRO A 122 -32.83 -20.61 -11.46
C PRO A 122 -31.78 -21.70 -11.73
N GLU A 123 -30.49 -21.38 -11.62
CA GLU A 123 -29.39 -22.31 -11.91
C GLU A 123 -29.30 -23.44 -10.88
N VAL A 124 -29.57 -23.15 -9.61
CA VAL A 124 -29.63 -24.14 -8.54
C VAL A 124 -30.81 -25.10 -8.71
N LEU A 125 -31.97 -24.57 -9.12
CA LEU A 125 -33.17 -25.40 -9.33
C LEU A 125 -33.03 -26.31 -10.56
N ASP A 126 -32.32 -25.86 -11.59
CA ASP A 126 -32.06 -26.64 -12.80
C ASP A 126 -31.17 -27.87 -12.55
N LEU A 127 -30.38 -27.88 -11.47
CA LEU A 127 -29.59 -29.04 -11.05
C LEU A 127 -30.46 -30.26 -10.68
N GLY A 128 -31.70 -30.06 -10.23
CA GLY A 128 -32.60 -31.15 -9.86
C GLY A 128 -31.96 -32.15 -8.88
N ASP A 129 -31.88 -33.42 -9.30
CA ASP A 129 -31.33 -34.53 -8.50
C ASP A 129 -29.81 -34.42 -8.25
N ASP A 130 -29.08 -33.58 -9.00
CA ASP A 130 -27.65 -33.33 -8.80
C ASP A 130 -27.36 -32.30 -7.70
N LEU A 131 -28.36 -31.55 -7.24
CA LEU A 131 -28.19 -30.50 -6.23
C LEU A 131 -27.58 -31.01 -4.91
N PRO A 132 -28.02 -32.13 -4.30
CA PRO A 132 -27.41 -32.66 -3.09
C PRO A 132 -25.92 -32.96 -3.23
N ARG A 133 -25.51 -33.53 -4.39
CA ARG A 133 -24.11 -33.83 -4.68
C ARG A 133 -23.29 -32.55 -4.82
N ALA A 134 -23.81 -31.56 -5.55
CA ALA A 134 -23.15 -30.27 -5.72
C ALA A 134 -23.01 -29.52 -4.38
N ALA A 135 -24.06 -29.54 -3.54
CA ALA A 135 -24.06 -28.90 -2.22
C ALA A 135 -23.03 -29.54 -1.28
N ALA A 136 -22.96 -30.87 -1.22
CA ALA A 136 -21.96 -31.56 -0.41
C ALA A 136 -20.52 -31.26 -0.85
N ALA A 137 -20.28 -31.18 -2.16
CA ALA A 137 -18.97 -30.84 -2.69
C ALA A 137 -18.57 -29.38 -2.38
N VAL A 138 -19.52 -28.44 -2.49
CA VAL A 138 -19.33 -27.03 -2.12
C VAL A 138 -19.08 -26.89 -0.61
N ASP A 139 -19.81 -27.62 0.23
CA ASP A 139 -19.64 -27.59 1.69
C ASP A 139 -18.23 -28.01 2.10
N ALA A 140 -17.76 -29.16 1.56
CA ALA A 140 -16.38 -29.61 1.76
C ALA A 140 -15.34 -28.60 1.23
N PHE A 141 -15.66 -27.87 0.15
CA PHE A 141 -14.78 -26.85 -0.41
C PHE A 141 -14.69 -25.60 0.47
N VAL A 142 -15.82 -25.16 1.04
CA VAL A 142 -15.86 -24.03 1.98
C VAL A 142 -15.04 -24.33 3.23
N ASP A 143 -15.18 -25.53 3.79
CA ASP A 143 -14.41 -25.98 4.95
C ASP A 143 -12.90 -25.98 4.68
N GLU A 144 -12.46 -26.54 3.56
CA GLU A 144 -11.02 -26.61 3.22
C GLU A 144 -10.42 -25.23 2.91
N ARG A 145 -11.24 -24.27 2.45
CA ARG A 145 -10.82 -22.90 2.14
C ARG A 145 -11.00 -21.91 3.27
N PHE A 146 -11.48 -22.36 4.43
CA PHE A 146 -11.73 -21.51 5.59
C PHE A 146 -12.72 -20.37 5.30
N GLY A 147 -13.73 -20.62 4.44
CA GLY A 147 -14.82 -19.68 4.22
C GLY A 147 -15.29 -19.57 2.76
N ALA A 148 -16.54 -19.14 2.60
CA ALA A 148 -17.18 -19.03 1.29
C ALA A 148 -16.57 -17.94 0.40
N ALA A 149 -16.14 -16.81 0.97
CA ALA A 149 -15.51 -15.73 0.20
C ALA A 149 -14.20 -16.18 -0.47
N ASP A 150 -13.35 -16.91 0.26
CA ASP A 150 -12.09 -17.45 -0.28
C ASP A 150 -12.36 -18.55 -1.31
N ALA A 151 -13.34 -19.42 -1.06
CA ALA A 151 -13.79 -20.43 -2.01
C ALA A 151 -14.33 -19.80 -3.32
N MET A 152 -15.17 -18.77 -3.21
CA MET A 152 -15.70 -18.01 -4.35
C MET A 152 -14.60 -17.30 -5.13
N GLY A 153 -13.69 -16.61 -4.44
CA GLY A 153 -12.55 -15.94 -5.04
C GLY A 153 -11.65 -16.93 -5.80
N TRP A 154 -11.43 -18.11 -5.23
CA TRP A 154 -10.69 -19.17 -5.90
C TRP A 154 -11.40 -19.66 -7.17
N LEU A 155 -12.68 -20.04 -7.07
CA LEU A 155 -13.47 -20.53 -8.21
C LEU A 155 -13.52 -19.49 -9.34
N THR A 156 -13.65 -18.22 -8.97
CA THR A 156 -13.64 -17.12 -9.93
C THR A 156 -12.30 -17.03 -10.65
N ASN A 157 -11.19 -16.96 -9.92
CA ASN A 157 -9.88 -16.68 -10.52
C ASN A 157 -9.28 -17.89 -11.24
N ASP A 158 -9.43 -19.08 -10.68
CA ASP A 158 -8.79 -20.29 -11.20
C ASP A 158 -9.68 -21.09 -12.17
N CYS A 159 -11.00 -20.90 -12.14
CA CYS A 159 -11.90 -21.51 -13.12
C CYS A 159 -12.47 -20.48 -14.10
N LEU A 160 -13.29 -19.54 -13.62
CA LEU A 160 -14.05 -18.65 -14.52
C LEU A 160 -13.14 -17.70 -15.32
N VAL A 161 -12.32 -16.88 -14.66
CA VAL A 161 -11.39 -15.95 -15.32
C VAL A 161 -10.34 -16.66 -16.16
N ARG A 162 -9.97 -17.90 -15.82
CA ARG A 162 -8.96 -18.65 -16.57
C ARG A 162 -9.51 -19.26 -17.85
N HIS A 163 -10.77 -19.68 -17.85
CA HIS A 163 -11.34 -20.52 -18.90
C HIS A 163 -12.47 -19.84 -19.70
N LEU A 164 -13.06 -18.76 -19.20
CA LEU A 164 -14.12 -18.01 -19.90
C LEU A 164 -13.64 -16.66 -20.44
N PRO A 165 -13.76 -16.41 -21.76
CA PRO A 165 -13.39 -15.14 -22.37
C PRO A 165 -14.08 -13.93 -21.75
N GLU A 166 -15.39 -14.00 -21.50
CA GLU A 166 -16.19 -12.90 -20.94
C GLU A 166 -15.75 -12.54 -19.51
N PHE A 167 -15.38 -13.51 -18.68
CA PHE A 167 -14.82 -13.28 -17.35
C PHE A 167 -13.39 -12.75 -17.44
N THR A 168 -12.59 -13.29 -18.36
CA THR A 168 -11.21 -12.80 -18.59
C THR A 168 -11.24 -11.33 -19.03
N ALA A 169 -12.19 -10.96 -19.89
CA ALA A 169 -12.37 -9.63 -20.43
C ALA A 169 -12.75 -8.60 -19.35
N ALA A 170 -13.62 -9.00 -18.40
CA ALA A 170 -14.04 -8.19 -17.26
C ALA A 170 -13.06 -8.20 -16.06
N ALA A 171 -12.04 -9.07 -16.07
CA ALA A 171 -11.09 -9.21 -14.97
C ALA A 171 -10.08 -8.06 -14.90
N LEU A 172 -9.71 -7.71 -13.66
CA LEU A 172 -8.60 -6.85 -13.32
C LEU A 172 -7.51 -7.66 -12.60
N SER A 173 -6.26 -7.22 -12.71
CA SER A 173 -5.17 -7.75 -11.88
C SER A 173 -5.47 -7.55 -10.39
N PRO A 174 -4.95 -8.38 -9.48
CA PRO A 174 -5.16 -8.23 -8.03
C PRO A 174 -4.85 -6.83 -7.51
N GLU A 175 -3.77 -6.21 -8.00
CA GLU A 175 -3.34 -4.88 -7.60
C GLU A 175 -4.29 -3.79 -8.11
N ALA A 176 -4.78 -3.92 -9.36
CA ALA A 176 -5.76 -2.99 -9.92
C ALA A 176 -7.13 -3.12 -9.23
N SER A 177 -7.60 -4.34 -8.98
CA SER A 177 -8.82 -4.59 -8.18
C SER A 177 -8.71 -3.98 -6.78
N GLY A 178 -7.56 -4.15 -6.13
CA GLY A 178 -7.30 -3.58 -4.81
C GLY A 178 -7.28 -2.05 -4.81
N LEU A 179 -6.73 -1.43 -5.87
CA LEU A 179 -6.79 0.02 -6.05
C LEU A 179 -8.24 0.51 -6.20
N VAL A 180 -9.01 -0.08 -7.11
CA VAL A 180 -10.41 0.32 -7.37
C VAL A 180 -11.27 0.19 -6.11
N SER A 181 -11.18 -0.96 -5.42
CA SER A 181 -11.93 -1.22 -4.20
C SER A 181 -11.56 -0.24 -3.07
N ARG A 182 -10.27 -0.04 -2.80
CA ARG A 182 -9.83 0.91 -1.75
C ARG A 182 -10.15 2.35 -2.09
N SER A 183 -10.09 2.74 -3.36
CA SER A 183 -10.53 4.07 -3.81
C SER A 183 -12.03 4.24 -3.60
N ALA A 184 -12.85 3.26 -3.98
CA ALA A 184 -14.30 3.33 -3.80
C ALA A 184 -14.70 3.45 -2.33
N VAL A 185 -14.07 2.65 -1.45
CA VAL A 185 -14.27 2.71 0.01
C VAL A 185 -13.87 4.08 0.57
N SER A 186 -12.64 4.53 0.29
CA SER A 186 -12.14 5.80 0.85
C SER A 186 -12.94 7.01 0.35
N LEU A 187 -13.38 6.99 -0.91
CA LEU A 187 -14.25 8.03 -1.48
C LEU A 187 -15.63 8.01 -0.82
N ALA A 188 -16.22 6.83 -0.58
CA ALA A 188 -17.51 6.71 0.05
C ALA A 188 -17.47 7.20 1.50
N GLU A 189 -16.46 6.81 2.27
CA GLU A 189 -16.25 7.24 3.67
C GLU A 189 -16.08 8.77 3.81
N ALA A 190 -15.59 9.44 2.78
CA ALA A 190 -15.49 10.91 2.76
C ALA A 190 -16.83 11.62 2.53
N THR A 191 -17.92 10.89 2.27
CA THR A 191 -19.27 11.45 2.06
C THR A 191 -20.18 11.27 3.26
N ALA A 192 -21.26 12.07 3.34
CA ALA A 192 -22.20 12.04 4.47
C ALA A 192 -23.11 10.79 4.49
N ARG A 193 -23.28 10.12 3.35
CA ARG A 193 -24.11 8.91 3.20
C ARG A 193 -23.32 7.87 2.42
N PRO A 194 -22.32 7.25 3.06
CA PRO A 194 -21.42 6.32 2.40
C PRO A 194 -22.22 5.14 1.82
N GLY A 195 -21.95 4.81 0.57
CA GLY A 195 -22.57 3.72 -0.16
C GLY A 195 -21.90 3.60 -1.52
N ILE A 196 -21.67 2.36 -1.97
CA ILE A 196 -20.91 2.09 -3.19
C ILE A 196 -21.81 1.35 -4.17
N LEU A 197 -21.83 1.79 -5.42
CA LEU A 197 -22.55 1.17 -6.52
C LEU A 197 -21.55 0.60 -7.54
N ASP A 198 -21.66 -0.69 -7.84
CA ASP A 198 -21.12 -1.25 -9.08
C ASP A 198 -22.04 -0.86 -10.24
N ALA A 199 -21.70 0.25 -10.86
CA ALA A 199 -22.54 0.90 -11.86
C ALA A 199 -22.40 0.19 -13.23
N ALA A 200 -21.30 -0.52 -13.45
CA ALA A 200 -21.13 -1.42 -14.58
C ALA A 200 -21.94 -2.74 -14.44
N GLY A 201 -22.31 -3.12 -13.20
CA GLY A 201 -23.03 -4.37 -12.90
C GLY A 201 -22.22 -5.66 -13.08
N VAL A 202 -20.96 -5.55 -13.51
CA VAL A 202 -20.05 -6.67 -13.85
C VAL A 202 -18.73 -6.62 -13.06
N GLY A 203 -18.69 -5.87 -11.96
CA GLY A 203 -17.51 -5.50 -11.19
C GLY A 203 -16.96 -6.57 -10.25
N PHE A 204 -17.21 -7.86 -10.48
CA PHE A 204 -16.79 -8.95 -9.57
C PHE A 204 -15.32 -8.84 -9.13
N ALA A 205 -14.43 -8.41 -10.03
CA ALA A 205 -12.99 -8.39 -9.79
C ALA A 205 -12.58 -7.44 -8.65
N TRP A 206 -13.22 -6.28 -8.51
CA TRP A 206 -12.94 -5.32 -7.44
C TRP A 206 -13.88 -5.52 -6.24
N LEU A 207 -15.10 -6.00 -6.46
CA LEU A 207 -16.05 -6.35 -5.38
C LEU A 207 -15.49 -7.42 -4.44
N GLN A 208 -14.78 -8.42 -4.98
CA GLN A 208 -14.06 -9.45 -4.17
C GLN A 208 -12.98 -8.88 -3.24
N ARG A 209 -12.62 -7.60 -3.38
CA ARG A 209 -11.60 -6.92 -2.58
C ARG A 209 -12.19 -5.95 -1.56
N LEU A 210 -13.52 -5.82 -1.52
CA LEU A 210 -14.19 -5.02 -0.49
C LEU A 210 -13.85 -5.57 0.91
N PRO A 211 -13.71 -4.70 1.92
CA PRO A 211 -13.55 -5.13 3.30
C PRO A 211 -14.74 -6.00 3.73
N PRO A 212 -14.52 -7.15 4.40
CA PRO A 212 -15.62 -8.02 4.84
C PRO A 212 -16.54 -7.31 5.83
N GLU A 213 -16.00 -6.41 6.66
CA GLU A 213 -16.76 -5.65 7.66
C GLU A 213 -17.27 -4.29 7.14
N TRP A 214 -17.41 -4.12 5.82
CA TRP A 214 -17.93 -2.88 5.25
C TRP A 214 -19.38 -2.65 5.69
N PRO A 215 -19.67 -1.60 6.51
CA PRO A 215 -20.95 -1.49 7.21
C PRO A 215 -22.04 -0.79 6.39
N GLN A 216 -21.74 -0.38 5.15
CA GLN A 216 -22.61 0.48 4.36
C GLN A 216 -23.18 -0.27 3.15
N PRO A 217 -24.28 0.23 2.55
CA PRO A 217 -24.90 -0.46 1.43
C PRO A 217 -23.95 -0.64 0.24
N VAL A 218 -24.12 -1.78 -0.45
CA VAL A 218 -23.45 -2.10 -1.73
C VAL A 218 -24.52 -2.31 -2.82
N GLY A 219 -24.49 -1.49 -3.83
CA GLY A 219 -25.41 -1.51 -4.96
C GLY A 219 -24.80 -2.23 -6.15
N LEU A 220 -25.62 -2.90 -6.94
CA LEU A 220 -25.23 -3.38 -8.25
C LEU A 220 -26.31 -2.99 -9.26
N LEU A 221 -25.90 -2.36 -10.35
CA LEU A 221 -26.80 -2.17 -11.47
C LEU A 221 -27.14 -3.54 -12.07
N ARG A 222 -28.41 -3.77 -12.39
CA ARG A 222 -28.85 -5.06 -12.94
C ARG A 222 -28.25 -5.30 -14.32
N ASP A 223 -27.39 -6.30 -14.40
CA ASP A 223 -26.85 -6.86 -15.64
C ASP A 223 -27.19 -8.36 -15.72
N GLU A 224 -27.80 -8.80 -16.83
CA GLU A 224 -28.28 -10.17 -17.01
C GLU A 224 -27.26 -11.10 -17.70
N SER A 225 -26.03 -10.63 -17.91
CA SER A 225 -24.96 -11.50 -18.38
C SER A 225 -24.54 -12.51 -17.30
N ALA A 226 -23.81 -13.55 -17.71
CA ALA A 226 -23.19 -14.49 -16.78
C ALA A 226 -22.25 -13.78 -15.78
N VAL A 227 -21.54 -12.74 -16.23
CA VAL A 227 -20.64 -11.93 -15.38
C VAL A 227 -21.43 -11.08 -14.40
N GLY A 228 -22.56 -10.51 -14.84
CA GLY A 228 -23.45 -9.72 -13.98
C GLY A 228 -24.08 -10.55 -12.87
N ARG A 229 -24.63 -11.73 -13.22
CA ARG A 229 -25.10 -12.70 -12.22
C ARG A 229 -24.00 -13.12 -11.24
N HIS A 230 -22.80 -13.43 -11.75
CA HIS A 230 -21.68 -13.81 -10.89
C HIS A 230 -21.21 -12.68 -9.97
N SER A 231 -21.26 -11.42 -10.42
CA SER A 231 -20.95 -10.25 -9.58
C SER A 231 -21.93 -10.14 -8.40
N ARG A 232 -23.21 -10.45 -8.63
CA ARG A 232 -24.20 -10.56 -7.55
C ARG A 232 -23.90 -11.72 -6.59
N ARG A 233 -23.43 -12.86 -7.08
CA ARG A 233 -22.99 -14.00 -6.23
C ARG A 233 -21.79 -13.64 -5.36
N VAL A 234 -20.82 -12.91 -5.90
CA VAL A 234 -19.67 -12.41 -5.11
C VAL A 234 -20.16 -11.57 -3.94
N VAL A 235 -21.12 -10.69 -4.19
CA VAL A 235 -21.66 -9.81 -3.15
C VAL A 235 -22.52 -10.59 -2.15
N GLN A 236 -23.34 -11.54 -2.61
CA GLN A 236 -24.08 -12.46 -1.75
C GLN A 236 -23.15 -13.23 -0.79
N VAL A 237 -22.00 -13.68 -1.29
CA VAL A 237 -21.03 -14.45 -0.51
C VAL A 237 -20.28 -13.60 0.51
N GLY A 238 -20.03 -12.32 0.20
CA GLY A 238 -19.38 -11.39 1.12
C GLY A 238 -20.28 -10.83 2.22
N GLU A 239 -21.56 -11.21 2.26
CA GLU A 239 -22.55 -10.84 3.29
C GLU A 239 -22.78 -9.34 3.50
N TRP A 240 -22.43 -8.51 2.51
CA TRP A 240 -22.69 -7.08 2.56
C TRP A 240 -24.19 -6.76 2.52
N ASP A 241 -24.58 -5.58 3.00
CA ASP A 241 -25.94 -5.03 2.82
C ASP A 241 -26.15 -4.67 1.35
N ALA A 242 -26.48 -5.69 0.56
CA ALA A 242 -26.47 -5.63 -0.89
C ALA A 242 -27.86 -5.48 -1.48
N ARG A 243 -27.96 -4.70 -2.56
CA ARG A 243 -29.20 -4.55 -3.33
C ARG A 243 -28.94 -4.40 -4.81
N VAL A 244 -29.77 -5.06 -5.60
CA VAL A 244 -29.85 -4.85 -7.05
C VAL A 244 -30.70 -3.62 -7.31
N THR A 245 -30.19 -2.70 -8.13
CA THR A 245 -30.89 -1.45 -8.48
C THR A 245 -31.02 -1.30 -10.00
N MET A 246 -32.03 -0.55 -10.41
CA MET A 246 -32.20 -0.08 -11.80
C MET A 246 -31.80 1.40 -11.94
N ASP A 247 -31.55 2.07 -10.82
CA ASP A 247 -31.21 3.49 -10.75
C ASP A 247 -29.87 3.69 -10.03
N GLU A 248 -29.05 4.58 -10.56
CA GLU A 248 -27.74 4.93 -10.01
C GLU A 248 -27.80 6.03 -8.96
N ARG A 249 -28.97 6.67 -8.78
CA ARG A 249 -29.18 7.75 -7.83
C ARG A 249 -29.12 7.31 -6.37
N GLY A 250 -28.72 8.25 -5.52
CA GLY A 250 -28.68 8.04 -4.06
C GLY A 250 -27.50 7.22 -3.55
N TRP A 251 -26.52 6.93 -4.42
CA TRP A 251 -25.26 6.28 -4.07
C TRP A 251 -24.13 7.31 -4.07
N ALA A 252 -23.35 7.35 -2.98
CA ALA A 252 -22.24 8.28 -2.84
C ALA A 252 -21.15 8.05 -3.89
N VAL A 253 -20.80 6.78 -4.15
CA VAL A 253 -19.78 6.41 -5.13
C VAL A 253 -20.36 5.43 -6.14
N ALA A 254 -20.20 5.71 -7.42
CA ALA A 254 -20.43 4.76 -8.51
C ALA A 254 -19.10 4.35 -9.14
N VAL A 255 -18.88 3.04 -9.28
CA VAL A 255 -17.69 2.46 -9.89
C VAL A 255 -18.04 1.93 -11.27
N ASP A 256 -17.28 2.38 -12.25
CA ASP A 256 -17.49 2.12 -13.67
C ASP A 256 -16.28 1.41 -14.28
N THR A 257 -16.34 0.07 -14.35
CA THR A 257 -15.28 -0.74 -14.98
C THR A 257 -15.62 -1.03 -16.44
N VAL A 258 -15.32 -0.09 -17.32
CA VAL A 258 -15.72 -0.10 -18.73
C VAL A 258 -14.51 -0.44 -19.59
N LEU A 259 -14.25 -1.74 -19.77
CA LEU A 259 -12.99 -2.23 -20.36
C LEU A 259 -13.05 -2.45 -21.88
N ASP A 260 -14.21 -2.82 -22.42
CA ASP A 260 -14.40 -3.14 -23.85
C ASP A 260 -15.33 -2.19 -24.61
N ALA A 261 -15.91 -1.21 -23.94
CA ALA A 261 -16.78 -0.26 -24.62
C ALA A 261 -15.98 0.73 -25.47
N ASP A 262 -16.66 1.30 -26.47
CA ASP A 262 -16.09 2.41 -27.21
C ASP A 262 -15.99 3.69 -26.36
N ALA A 263 -15.30 4.70 -26.90
CA ALA A 263 -15.10 5.96 -26.21
C ALA A 263 -16.42 6.67 -25.88
N ALA A 264 -17.44 6.58 -26.74
CA ALA A 264 -18.70 7.29 -26.53
C ALA A 264 -19.48 6.72 -25.34
N ALA A 265 -19.58 5.39 -25.26
CA ALA A 265 -20.18 4.71 -24.13
C ALA A 265 -19.41 5.01 -22.83
N LEU A 266 -18.07 4.95 -22.88
CA LEU A 266 -17.22 5.26 -21.73
C LEU A 266 -17.44 6.68 -21.18
N PHE A 267 -17.51 7.69 -22.04
CA PHE A 267 -17.73 9.07 -21.61
C PHE A 267 -19.17 9.33 -21.16
N ALA A 268 -20.15 8.63 -21.75
CA ALA A 268 -21.52 8.68 -21.26
C ALA A 268 -21.64 8.16 -19.82
N ARG A 269 -20.91 7.08 -19.47
CA ARG A 269 -20.81 6.57 -18.10
C ARG A 269 -20.08 7.52 -17.15
N ALA A 270 -19.11 8.28 -17.67
CA ALA A 270 -18.35 9.25 -16.90
C ALA A 270 -19.10 10.56 -16.63
N ALA A 271 -20.15 10.86 -17.38
CA ALA A 271 -20.96 12.06 -17.19
C ALA A 271 -21.68 12.01 -15.83
N LEU A 272 -21.68 13.13 -15.10
CA LEU A 272 -22.44 13.26 -13.87
C LEU A 272 -23.90 13.59 -14.17
N GLY A 273 -24.80 12.97 -13.41
CA GLY A 273 -26.19 13.43 -13.26
C GLY A 273 -26.32 14.46 -12.12
N ASP A 274 -27.55 14.78 -11.75
CA ASP A 274 -27.89 15.82 -10.76
C ASP A 274 -27.73 15.38 -9.28
N ASP A 275 -27.01 14.29 -9.00
CA ASP A 275 -27.12 13.55 -7.74
C ASP A 275 -25.86 13.58 -6.84
N ASP A 276 -24.98 14.58 -6.99
CA ASP A 276 -23.74 14.81 -6.21
C ASP A 276 -22.81 13.59 -6.08
N GLN A 277 -22.99 12.58 -6.93
CA GLN A 277 -22.31 11.30 -6.88
C GLN A 277 -20.86 11.42 -7.37
N ILE A 278 -19.93 10.75 -6.68
CA ILE A 278 -18.56 10.59 -7.15
C ILE A 278 -18.49 9.35 -8.05
N ARG A 279 -17.97 9.48 -9.28
CA ARG A 279 -17.74 8.37 -10.20
C ARG A 279 -16.28 8.00 -10.28
N LEU A 280 -15.99 6.71 -10.13
CA LEU A 280 -14.69 6.12 -10.35
C LEU A 280 -14.71 5.34 -11.67
N VAL A 281 -14.19 5.94 -12.74
CA VAL A 281 -14.27 5.36 -14.09
C VAL A 281 -12.93 4.73 -14.45
N VAL A 282 -12.94 3.44 -14.76
CA VAL A 282 -11.77 2.65 -15.15
C VAL A 282 -12.00 2.12 -16.56
N GLY A 283 -11.06 2.41 -17.46
CA GLY A 283 -11.15 1.97 -18.85
C GLY A 283 -9.84 2.10 -19.61
N PRO A 284 -9.83 1.82 -20.92
CA PRO A 284 -8.61 1.89 -21.72
C PRO A 284 -7.98 3.28 -21.72
N ALA A 285 -6.67 3.35 -21.46
CA ALA A 285 -5.91 4.60 -21.43
C ALA A 285 -5.96 5.36 -22.76
N ARG A 286 -6.12 4.65 -23.89
CA ARG A 286 -6.29 5.24 -25.23
C ARG A 286 -7.50 6.17 -25.36
N HIS A 287 -8.52 5.99 -24.51
CA HIS A 287 -9.72 6.83 -24.51
C HIS A 287 -9.62 7.88 -23.40
N LEU A 288 -9.29 7.45 -22.17
CA LEU A 288 -9.31 8.31 -20.99
C LEU A 288 -8.09 9.22 -20.84
N THR A 289 -6.94 8.89 -21.42
CA THR A 289 -5.70 9.66 -21.19
C THR A 289 -5.02 10.08 -22.48
N ASP A 290 -4.85 9.16 -23.41
CA ASP A 290 -4.09 9.39 -24.63
C ASP A 290 -5.00 10.00 -25.71
N SER A 291 -4.38 10.65 -26.69
CA SER A 291 -5.05 11.28 -27.82
C SER A 291 -5.06 10.33 -29.00
N ASP A 292 -5.95 9.33 -28.98
CA ASP A 292 -6.13 8.42 -30.12
C ASP A 292 -7.61 8.38 -30.51
N GLY A 293 -8.02 9.30 -31.40
CA GLY A 293 -9.41 9.43 -31.88
C GLY A 293 -10.10 10.75 -31.53
N ALA A 294 -11.43 10.75 -31.54
CA ALA A 294 -12.27 11.92 -31.26
C ALA A 294 -12.22 12.28 -29.76
N THR A 295 -11.59 13.41 -29.44
CA THR A 295 -11.40 13.87 -28.05
C THR A 295 -12.50 14.80 -27.56
N ALA A 296 -13.45 15.21 -28.41
CA ALA A 296 -14.45 16.22 -28.06
C ALA A 296 -15.23 15.88 -26.77
N PRO A 297 -15.83 14.68 -26.59
CA PRO A 297 -16.57 14.36 -25.37
C PRO A 297 -15.69 14.35 -24.11
N ARG A 298 -14.43 13.89 -24.25
CA ARG A 298 -13.42 13.91 -23.18
C ARG A 298 -13.10 15.35 -22.76
N ASP A 299 -12.87 16.19 -23.76
CA ASP A 299 -12.48 17.58 -23.59
C ASP A 299 -13.65 18.43 -23.07
N ASP A 300 -14.89 18.05 -23.38
CA ASP A 300 -16.12 18.64 -22.84
C ASP A 300 -16.25 18.36 -21.33
N LEU A 301 -16.12 17.10 -20.90
CA LEU A 301 -16.12 16.75 -19.46
C LEU A 301 -15.00 17.46 -18.67
N LEU A 302 -13.83 17.64 -19.28
CA LEU A 302 -12.74 18.42 -18.69
C LEU A 302 -13.09 19.92 -18.62
N ARG A 303 -13.78 20.46 -19.63
CA ARG A 303 -14.20 21.87 -19.66
C ARG A 303 -15.31 22.17 -18.65
N ASP A 304 -16.19 21.20 -18.43
CA ASP A 304 -17.24 21.25 -17.41
C ASP A 304 -16.64 21.23 -15.99
N GLY A 305 -15.40 20.75 -15.85
CA GLY A 305 -14.64 20.76 -14.60
C GLY A 305 -15.04 19.65 -13.63
N VAL A 306 -15.75 18.64 -14.12
CA VAL A 306 -16.21 17.48 -13.33
C VAL A 306 -15.10 16.43 -13.18
N VAL A 307 -14.14 16.37 -14.10
CA VAL A 307 -13.01 15.43 -14.02
C VAL A 307 -11.95 15.95 -13.05
N ARG A 308 -11.99 15.46 -11.81
CA ARG A 308 -11.10 15.88 -10.73
C ARG A 308 -9.72 15.24 -10.83
N ALA A 309 -9.64 13.94 -11.11
CA ALA A 309 -8.36 13.23 -11.22
C ALA A 309 -8.29 12.31 -12.44
N VAL A 310 -7.09 12.18 -13.01
CA VAL A 310 -6.76 11.34 -14.17
C VAL A 310 -5.45 10.60 -13.92
N VAL A 311 -5.51 9.27 -13.83
CA VAL A 311 -4.36 8.41 -13.54
C VAL A 311 -4.18 7.40 -14.66
N LYS A 312 -3.02 7.40 -15.30
CA LYS A 312 -2.63 6.32 -16.22
C LYS A 312 -1.97 5.19 -15.42
N LEU A 313 -2.52 3.99 -15.51
CA LEU A 313 -2.07 2.82 -14.77
C LEU A 313 -0.95 2.08 -15.53
N PRO A 314 -0.09 1.31 -14.82
CA PRO A 314 0.90 0.49 -15.50
C PRO A 314 0.25 -0.60 -16.37
N ALA A 315 1.01 -1.11 -17.35
CA ALA A 315 0.61 -2.27 -18.14
C ALA A 315 0.45 -3.51 -17.24
N GLY A 316 -0.37 -4.46 -17.68
CA GLY A 316 -0.65 -5.69 -16.93
C GLY A 316 -1.82 -5.58 -15.94
N CYS A 317 -2.42 -4.39 -15.77
CA CYS A 317 -3.63 -4.23 -14.97
C CYS A 317 -4.84 -5.01 -15.50
N ARG A 318 -4.83 -5.37 -16.80
CA ARG A 318 -5.84 -6.19 -17.46
C ARG A 318 -5.23 -7.51 -17.95
N PRO A 319 -5.49 -8.66 -17.30
CA PRO A 319 -4.91 -9.94 -17.69
C PRO A 319 -5.22 -10.37 -19.12
N ALA A 320 -6.43 -10.09 -19.65
CA ALA A 320 -6.80 -10.38 -21.03
C ALA A 320 -5.94 -9.64 -22.08
N HIS A 321 -5.50 -8.42 -21.73
CA HIS A 321 -4.71 -7.57 -22.62
C HIS A 321 -3.47 -7.03 -21.86
N PRO A 322 -2.45 -7.86 -21.60
CA PRO A 322 -1.33 -7.49 -20.72
C PRO A 322 -0.53 -6.26 -21.17
N ARG A 323 -0.60 -5.91 -22.46
CA ARG A 323 0.07 -4.74 -23.05
C ARG A 323 -0.82 -3.49 -23.10
N GLU A 324 -2.13 -3.63 -22.92
CA GLU A 324 -3.06 -2.50 -22.86
C GLU A 324 -2.85 -1.76 -21.54
N ALA A 325 -2.64 -0.44 -21.64
CA ALA A 325 -2.66 0.42 -20.46
C ALA A 325 -4.11 0.79 -20.14
N LEU A 326 -4.45 0.72 -18.85
CA LEU A 326 -5.71 1.25 -18.34
C LEU A 326 -5.49 2.65 -17.75
N ALA A 327 -6.59 3.36 -17.55
CA ALA A 327 -6.62 4.60 -16.80
C ALA A 327 -7.80 4.61 -15.83
N LEU A 328 -7.66 5.42 -14.80
CA LEU A 328 -8.65 5.66 -13.75
C LEU A 328 -8.94 7.16 -13.71
N TRP A 329 -10.21 7.52 -13.81
CA TRP A 329 -10.72 8.86 -13.63
C TRP A 329 -11.53 8.93 -12.35
N VAL A 330 -11.40 10.04 -11.64
CA VAL A 330 -12.35 10.45 -10.60
C VAL A 330 -13.13 11.63 -11.16
N VAL A 331 -14.44 11.43 -11.27
CA VAL A 331 -15.39 12.46 -11.69
C VAL A 331 -16.25 12.79 -10.48
N ALA A 332 -16.37 14.07 -10.15
CA ALA A 332 -17.18 14.55 -9.03
C ALA A 332 -17.71 15.94 -9.37
N GLU A 333 -18.65 16.43 -8.57
CA GLU A 333 -19.22 17.76 -8.77
C GLU A 333 -18.10 18.81 -8.94
N ARG A 334 -18.34 19.74 -9.87
CA ARG A 334 -17.41 20.81 -10.16
C ARG A 334 -17.31 21.72 -8.94
N ASP A 335 -16.10 22.14 -8.62
CA ASP A 335 -15.90 23.21 -7.64
C ASP A 335 -16.33 24.60 -8.16
N ASP A 336 -16.60 25.53 -7.23
CA ASP A 336 -16.90 26.95 -7.51
C ASP A 336 -15.71 27.73 -8.13
N THR A 337 -14.59 27.05 -8.41
CA THR A 337 -13.41 27.71 -8.95
C THR A 337 -13.67 28.16 -10.39
N PRO A 338 -13.33 29.41 -10.74
CA PRO A 338 -13.36 29.85 -12.14
C PRO A 338 -12.53 28.91 -13.02
N PHE A 339 -12.98 28.69 -14.25
CA PHE A 339 -12.32 27.72 -15.14
C PHE A 339 -10.83 28.04 -15.37
N GLU A 340 -10.44 29.31 -15.31
CA GLU A 340 -9.04 29.73 -15.42
C GLU A 340 -8.16 29.27 -14.25
N GLN A 341 -8.74 28.90 -13.13
CA GLN A 341 -8.03 28.47 -11.92
C GLN A 341 -8.29 27.00 -11.62
N HIS A 342 -9.26 26.39 -12.30
CA HIS A 342 -9.62 24.99 -12.16
C HIS A 342 -8.45 24.06 -12.52
N ARG A 343 -8.30 23.01 -11.72
CA ARG A 343 -7.17 22.07 -11.79
C ARG A 343 -7.69 20.65 -11.85
N THR A 344 -7.14 19.89 -12.78
CA THR A 344 -7.27 18.43 -12.82
C THR A 344 -5.98 17.82 -12.30
N TYR A 345 -6.11 16.85 -11.40
CA TYR A 345 -4.99 16.16 -10.76
C TYR A 345 -4.56 14.97 -11.61
N VAL A 346 -3.31 14.94 -12.03
CA VAL A 346 -2.81 13.96 -13.00
C VAL A 346 -1.67 13.12 -12.45
N ALA A 347 -1.59 11.84 -12.85
CA ALA A 347 -0.43 10.98 -12.62
C ALA A 347 -0.24 9.97 -13.75
N ASP A 348 1.03 9.76 -14.15
CA ASP A 348 1.45 8.69 -15.05
C ASP A 348 2.23 7.63 -14.26
N LEU A 349 1.60 6.49 -14.01
CA LEU A 349 2.19 5.34 -13.32
C LEU A 349 2.79 4.32 -14.30
N THR A 350 2.96 4.67 -15.58
CA THR A 350 3.60 3.79 -16.56
C THR A 350 4.99 3.38 -16.07
N GLY A 351 5.25 2.07 -16.03
CA GLY A 351 6.52 1.51 -15.55
C GLY A 351 6.70 1.47 -14.03
N ALA A 352 5.72 1.95 -13.24
CA ALA A 352 5.68 1.74 -11.80
C ALA A 352 5.01 0.41 -11.44
N GLY A 353 5.46 -0.24 -10.35
CA GLY A 353 4.72 -1.34 -9.75
C GLY A 353 3.65 -0.84 -8.79
N LEU A 354 2.42 -1.36 -8.88
CA LEU A 354 1.31 -1.07 -7.96
C LEU A 354 1.53 -1.75 -6.60
N THR A 355 2.56 -1.31 -5.87
CA THR A 355 2.84 -1.75 -4.50
C THR A 355 1.77 -1.26 -3.53
N GLN A 356 1.59 -1.94 -2.40
CA GLN A 356 0.63 -1.53 -1.37
C GLN A 356 0.84 -0.09 -0.88
N ALA A 357 2.09 0.37 -0.77
CA ALA A 357 2.42 1.74 -0.39
C ALA A 357 2.00 2.76 -1.46
N LEU A 358 2.24 2.46 -2.74
CA LEU A 358 1.80 3.33 -3.84
C LEU A 358 0.27 3.38 -3.93
N ILE A 359 -0.42 2.25 -3.77
CA ILE A 359 -1.88 2.21 -3.75
C ILE A 359 -2.42 3.06 -2.60
N ALA A 360 -1.85 2.94 -1.38
CA ALA A 360 -2.27 3.75 -0.24
C ALA A 360 -2.08 5.25 -0.50
N ASP A 361 -0.90 5.66 -0.94
CA ASP A 361 -0.60 7.06 -1.25
C ASP A 361 -1.49 7.63 -2.36
N LEU A 362 -1.84 6.79 -3.36
CA LEU A 362 -2.72 7.19 -4.45
C LEU A 362 -4.17 7.32 -3.98
N VAL A 363 -4.68 6.38 -3.19
CA VAL A 363 -6.03 6.44 -2.63
C VAL A 363 -6.22 7.72 -1.82
N ASP A 364 -5.26 8.05 -0.93
CA ASP A 364 -5.29 9.31 -0.16
C ASP A 364 -5.37 10.55 -1.06
N ASP A 365 -4.54 10.59 -2.12
CA ASP A 365 -4.53 11.71 -3.05
C ASP A 365 -5.84 11.77 -3.87
N LEU A 366 -6.41 10.63 -4.31
CA LEU A 366 -7.68 10.59 -5.02
C LEU A 366 -8.84 11.09 -4.15
N THR A 367 -8.89 10.69 -2.89
CA THR A 367 -9.92 11.14 -1.94
C THR A 367 -9.85 12.65 -1.70
N VAL A 368 -8.65 13.21 -1.55
CA VAL A 368 -8.48 14.67 -1.43
C VAL A 368 -8.80 15.40 -2.74
N ALA A 369 -8.48 14.80 -3.90
CA ALA A 369 -8.80 15.37 -5.21
C ALA A 369 -10.32 15.43 -5.47
N ALA A 370 -11.09 14.47 -4.95
CA ALA A 370 -12.55 14.47 -5.05
C ALA A 370 -13.22 15.49 -4.12
N GLY A 371 -12.57 15.85 -3.02
CA GLY A 371 -13.11 16.74 -1.99
C GLY A 371 -13.10 18.23 -2.32
N ASP A 372 -13.18 19.05 -1.26
CA ASP A 372 -13.31 20.50 -1.36
C ASP A 372 -11.98 21.23 -1.68
N VAL A 373 -12.10 22.46 -2.19
CA VAL A 373 -10.96 23.28 -2.61
C VAL A 373 -10.01 23.62 -1.44
N ALA A 374 -10.50 23.79 -0.22
CA ALA A 374 -9.65 24.13 0.91
C ALA A 374 -8.74 22.95 1.30
N SER A 375 -9.28 21.73 1.27
CA SER A 375 -8.52 20.49 1.45
C SER A 375 -7.43 20.33 0.38
N GLN A 376 -7.74 20.68 -0.87
CA GLN A 376 -6.81 20.58 -2.00
C GLN A 376 -5.67 21.60 -1.97
N GLN A 377 -5.97 22.88 -1.70
CA GLN A 377 -4.99 23.97 -1.72
C GLN A 377 -3.84 23.77 -0.72
N HIS A 378 -4.12 23.02 0.34
CA HIS A 378 -3.16 22.75 1.40
C HIS A 378 -2.50 21.38 1.29
N ARG A 379 -2.88 20.52 0.33
CA ARG A 379 -2.34 19.16 0.23
C ARG A 379 -0.93 19.12 -0.35
N ALA A 380 -0.02 18.42 0.35
CA ALA A 380 1.23 17.97 -0.24
C ALA A 380 1.02 16.66 -1.01
N TRP A 381 0.86 16.76 -2.32
CA TRP A 381 0.61 15.62 -3.21
C TRP A 381 1.78 14.65 -3.29
N ARG A 382 1.50 13.36 -3.09
CA ARG A 382 2.48 12.28 -3.05
C ARG A 382 2.63 11.62 -4.41
N VAL A 383 1.49 11.29 -5.03
CA VAL A 383 1.38 10.62 -6.33
C VAL A 383 0.84 11.58 -7.38
N LEU A 384 -0.28 12.25 -7.10
CA LEU A 384 -0.91 13.14 -8.06
C LEU A 384 -0.16 14.47 -8.21
N ARG A 385 -0.41 15.17 -9.32
CA ARG A 385 0.07 16.53 -9.54
C ARG A 385 -1.06 17.44 -10.01
N PRO A 386 -1.28 18.61 -9.38
CA PRO A 386 -2.23 19.58 -9.89
C PRO A 386 -1.74 20.22 -11.19
N VAL A 387 -2.59 20.19 -12.23
CA VAL A 387 -2.35 20.88 -13.50
C VAL A 387 -3.58 21.71 -13.86
N LEU A 388 -3.36 22.93 -14.36
CA LEU A 388 -4.47 23.77 -14.85
C LEU A 388 -5.15 23.09 -16.03
N THR A 389 -6.47 22.90 -15.95
CA THR A 389 -7.22 22.09 -16.91
C THR A 389 -7.15 22.67 -18.33
N ARG A 390 -7.15 24.00 -18.47
CA ARG A 390 -6.89 24.68 -19.76
C ARG A 390 -5.56 24.28 -20.43
N HIS A 391 -4.53 23.95 -19.66
CA HIS A 391 -3.24 23.52 -20.21
C HIS A 391 -3.27 22.07 -20.68
N LEU A 392 -4.16 21.25 -20.12
CA LEU A 392 -4.40 19.89 -20.60
C LEU A 392 -5.12 19.95 -21.95
N LEU A 393 -6.20 20.73 -22.03
CA LEU A 393 -6.99 20.90 -23.25
C LEU A 393 -6.19 21.49 -24.42
N ALA A 394 -5.30 22.46 -24.16
CA ALA A 394 -4.54 23.13 -25.21
C ALA A 394 -3.46 22.25 -25.88
N ARG A 395 -3.05 21.13 -25.26
CA ARG A 395 -1.88 20.35 -25.71
C ARG A 395 -2.18 19.29 -26.77
N GLY A 396 -3.46 18.93 -26.98
CA GLY A 396 -3.88 17.95 -28.01
C GLY A 396 -3.26 16.55 -27.89
N GLY A 397 -2.59 16.23 -26.77
CA GLY A 397 -1.85 14.99 -26.53
C GLY A 397 -2.32 14.24 -25.28
N SER A 398 -1.49 13.33 -24.77
CA SER A 398 -1.82 12.60 -23.53
C SER A 398 -1.95 13.54 -22.33
N LEU A 399 -3.04 13.38 -21.56
CA LEU A 399 -3.34 14.20 -20.37
C LEU A 399 -2.27 14.07 -19.27
N VAL A 400 -1.47 13.00 -19.31
CA VAL A 400 -0.47 12.68 -18.28
C VAL A 400 0.98 12.82 -18.77
N ALA A 401 1.24 13.32 -19.98
CA ALA A 401 2.56 13.31 -20.63
C ALA A 401 3.72 13.94 -19.83
N ASN A 402 3.44 14.81 -18.86
CA ASN A 402 4.44 15.47 -18.00
C ASN A 402 4.26 15.14 -16.50
N ALA A 403 3.52 14.07 -16.20
CA ALA A 403 3.09 13.69 -14.87
C ALA A 403 3.71 12.35 -14.42
N SER A 404 4.95 12.05 -14.84
CA SER A 404 5.64 10.83 -14.42
C SER A 404 5.65 10.71 -12.89
N ALA A 405 5.19 9.56 -12.39
CA ALA A 405 5.20 9.24 -10.99
C ALA A 405 6.60 9.45 -10.41
N ARG A 406 6.67 9.99 -9.19
CA ARG A 406 7.94 10.05 -8.47
C ARG A 406 8.49 8.63 -8.31
N PRO A 407 9.81 8.42 -8.48
CA PRO A 407 10.39 7.09 -8.33
C PRO A 407 10.04 6.50 -6.96
N VAL A 408 9.77 5.19 -6.90
CA VAL A 408 9.32 4.46 -5.69
C VAL A 408 10.19 4.76 -4.45
N LYS A 409 11.49 5.01 -4.63
CA LYS A 409 12.40 5.44 -3.54
C LYS A 409 12.01 6.78 -2.87
N GLN A 410 11.33 7.68 -3.57
CA GLN A 410 10.76 8.92 -3.01
C GLN A 410 9.39 8.72 -2.36
N LEU A 411 8.65 7.65 -2.70
CA LEU A 411 7.34 7.30 -2.14
C LEU A 411 7.44 6.48 -0.85
N ALA A 412 8.60 5.89 -0.54
CA ALA A 412 8.88 5.22 0.74
C ALA A 412 8.99 6.19 1.94
N ARG A 413 8.30 7.34 1.89
CA ARG A 413 8.19 8.24 3.05
C ARG A 413 7.15 7.65 4.00
N PRO A 414 7.44 7.55 5.31
CA PRO A 414 6.48 7.00 6.25
C PRO A 414 5.19 7.82 6.23
N THR A 415 4.04 7.14 6.34
CA THR A 415 2.74 7.79 6.49
C THR A 415 2.65 8.50 7.83
N LEU A 416 1.66 9.38 7.98
CA LEU A 416 1.41 10.06 9.26
C LEU A 416 1.19 9.04 10.40
N GLU A 417 0.38 8.02 10.12
CA GLU A 417 0.09 6.92 11.05
C GLU A 417 1.34 6.09 11.37
N ALA A 418 2.15 5.76 10.37
CA ALA A 418 3.40 5.03 10.60
C ALA A 418 4.38 5.84 11.47
N LEU A 419 4.47 7.16 11.25
CA LEU A 419 5.27 8.04 12.12
C LEU A 419 4.72 8.09 13.55
N HIS A 420 3.39 8.10 13.69
CA HIS A 420 2.74 8.09 15.01
C HIS A 420 3.00 6.76 15.74
N GLY A 421 2.82 5.62 15.07
CA GLY A 421 3.12 4.30 15.61
C GLY A 421 4.58 4.16 16.03
N MET A 422 5.53 4.55 15.16
CA MET A 422 6.96 4.53 15.51
C MET A 422 7.30 5.41 16.73
N ALA A 423 6.67 6.57 16.87
CA ALA A 423 6.90 7.44 18.02
C ALA A 423 6.40 6.80 19.33
N VAL A 424 5.25 6.13 19.28
CA VAL A 424 4.69 5.39 20.43
C VAL A 424 5.59 4.21 20.80
N ASP A 425 5.96 3.37 19.82
CA ASP A 425 6.77 2.16 20.04
C ASP A 425 8.14 2.49 20.63
N LEU A 426 8.75 3.61 20.20
CA LEU A 426 10.05 4.06 20.69
C LEU A 426 9.95 4.83 22.03
N GLY A 427 8.74 5.08 22.53
CA GLY A 427 8.51 5.88 23.74
C GLY A 427 8.85 7.36 23.58
N VAL A 428 8.81 7.88 22.35
CA VAL A 428 9.04 9.31 22.04
C VAL A 428 7.69 10.03 22.06
N GLY A 429 7.11 10.19 23.25
CA GLY A 429 5.71 10.59 23.41
C GLY A 429 5.45 11.89 24.21
N PRO A 430 4.35 12.62 23.93
CA PRO A 430 3.55 12.62 22.70
C PRO A 430 4.02 13.68 21.70
N LEU A 431 4.16 13.30 20.42
CA LEU A 431 4.39 14.20 19.29
C LEU A 431 3.07 14.52 18.58
N ARG A 432 2.78 15.81 18.37
CA ARG A 432 1.61 16.24 17.58
C ARG A 432 1.98 16.28 16.11
N LEU A 433 1.60 15.24 15.38
CA LEU A 433 1.81 15.14 13.94
C LEU A 433 0.52 15.48 13.20
N ALA A 434 0.63 16.23 12.11
CA ALA A 434 -0.49 16.55 11.23
C ALA A 434 -0.02 16.53 9.76
N PRO A 435 -0.92 16.31 8.79
CA PRO A 435 -0.58 16.45 7.38
C PRO A 435 -0.02 17.84 7.10
N GLY A 436 1.11 17.91 6.42
CA GLY A 436 1.73 19.18 6.06
C GLY A 436 0.82 20.00 5.14
N ARG A 437 0.62 21.28 5.47
CA ARG A 437 -0.18 22.21 4.69
C ARG A 437 0.68 23.17 3.86
N GLY A 438 0.36 23.34 2.58
CA GLY A 438 0.95 24.38 1.70
C GLY A 438 1.88 23.87 0.59
N PRO A 439 2.39 24.76 -0.28
CA PRO A 439 3.22 24.38 -1.42
C PRO A 439 4.53 23.72 -0.99
N ALA A 440 5.11 22.92 -1.88
CA ALA A 440 6.42 22.32 -1.66
C ALA A 440 7.46 23.42 -1.36
N ARG A 441 8.14 23.31 -0.23
CA ARG A 441 9.15 24.28 0.20
C ARG A 441 10.37 24.22 -0.71
N THR A 442 10.83 25.39 -1.16
CA THR A 442 11.99 25.52 -2.02
C THR A 442 13.28 25.34 -1.22
N ALA A 443 14.27 24.65 -1.78
CA ALA A 443 15.55 24.45 -1.11
C ALA A 443 16.45 25.69 -1.21
N SER A 444 16.92 26.20 -0.08
CA SER A 444 17.97 27.21 0.01
C SER A 444 19.36 26.57 0.12
N SER A 445 20.40 27.32 -0.24
CA SER A 445 21.79 26.88 -0.07
C SER A 445 22.37 27.38 1.25
N VAL A 446 23.37 26.69 1.79
CA VAL A 446 24.17 27.19 2.93
C VAL A 446 24.81 28.53 2.60
N GLN A 447 25.25 28.75 1.35
CA GLN A 447 25.77 30.06 0.93
C GLN A 447 24.74 31.18 1.13
N ALA A 448 23.49 30.95 0.70
CA ALA A 448 22.41 31.92 0.89
C ALA A 448 22.22 32.21 2.38
N GLY A 449 22.26 31.19 3.24
CA GLY A 449 22.11 31.40 4.68
C GLY A 449 23.25 32.15 5.36
N ILE A 450 24.48 32.00 4.84
CA ILE A 450 25.61 32.81 5.30
C ILE A 450 25.43 34.27 4.86
N THR A 451 25.01 34.50 3.61
CA THR A 451 24.75 35.84 3.09
C THR A 451 23.59 36.53 3.82
N GLU A 452 22.53 35.79 4.13
CA GLU A 452 21.33 36.26 4.84
C GLU A 452 21.54 36.33 6.37
N GLY A 453 22.68 35.86 6.88
CA GLY A 453 23.10 36.03 8.29
C GLY A 453 22.52 35.03 9.28
N TRP A 454 21.75 34.02 8.86
CA TRP A 454 21.23 32.98 9.74
C TRP A 454 22.13 31.75 9.89
N LEU A 455 23.23 31.69 9.12
CA LEU A 455 24.33 30.73 9.29
C LEU A 455 25.68 31.42 9.40
N ARG A 456 26.56 30.87 10.23
CA ARG A 456 27.96 31.31 10.32
C ARG A 456 28.91 30.11 10.21
N LEU A 457 29.82 30.17 9.24
CA LEU A 457 30.92 29.21 9.13
C LEU A 457 32.04 29.58 10.11
N ILE A 458 32.42 28.62 10.95
CA ILE A 458 33.49 28.76 11.92
C ILE A 458 34.64 27.82 11.54
N PRO A 459 35.85 28.34 11.27
CA PRO A 459 36.98 27.50 10.91
C PRO A 459 37.49 26.71 12.12
N GLY A 460 37.98 25.48 11.88
CA GLY A 460 38.71 24.73 12.90
C GLY A 460 40.01 25.44 13.28
N VAL A 461 40.42 25.26 14.53
CA VAL A 461 41.67 25.78 15.06
C VAL A 461 42.83 24.89 14.59
N ARG A 462 43.99 25.48 14.29
CA ARG A 462 45.21 24.70 14.01
C ARG A 462 45.94 24.47 15.32
N LEU A 463 45.82 23.25 15.86
CA LEU A 463 46.44 22.85 17.12
C LEU A 463 47.09 21.48 16.93
N ALA A 464 48.30 21.33 17.45
CA ALA A 464 49.00 20.07 17.53
C ALA A 464 48.61 19.43 18.88
N LEU A 465 47.72 18.43 18.84
CA LEU A 465 47.08 17.87 20.05
C LEU A 465 48.06 17.14 20.97
N ASP A 466 49.20 16.71 20.44
CA ASP A 466 50.34 16.09 21.12
C ASP A 466 51.11 17.05 22.04
N GLN A 467 50.83 18.35 21.98
CA GLN A 467 51.54 19.39 22.76
C GLN A 467 50.78 19.84 24.02
N PHE A 468 49.61 19.26 24.29
CA PHE A 468 48.78 19.61 25.44
C PHE A 468 48.85 18.51 26.51
N GLY A 469 48.96 18.90 27.78
CA GLY A 469 48.87 17.96 28.90
C GLY A 469 47.45 17.47 29.16
N ASP A 470 47.31 16.46 30.02
CA ASP A 470 46.02 15.85 30.39
C ASP A 470 45.03 16.89 30.95
N GLY A 471 43.80 16.86 30.44
CA GLY A 471 42.73 17.77 30.87
C GLY A 471 41.32 17.32 30.47
N ASP A 472 40.32 18.12 30.83
CA ASP A 472 38.89 17.82 30.65
C ASP A 472 38.29 18.36 29.33
N LEU A 473 39.05 19.16 28.57
CA LEU A 473 38.51 19.80 27.37
C LEU A 473 38.30 18.75 26.27
N THR A 474 37.06 18.70 25.78
CA THR A 474 36.70 17.83 24.67
C THR A 474 37.09 18.46 23.34
N VAL A 475 37.67 17.65 22.45
CA VAL A 475 38.15 18.07 21.14
C VAL A 475 37.51 17.22 20.04
N TRP A 476 36.99 17.91 19.04
CA TRP A 476 36.60 17.36 17.76
C TRP A 476 37.73 17.49 16.76
N SER A 477 38.19 16.34 16.27
CA SER A 477 39.19 16.21 15.23
C SER A 477 38.68 15.31 14.10
N THR A 478 39.53 15.04 13.12
CA THR A 478 39.24 14.04 12.09
C THR A 478 40.28 12.94 12.12
N ASP A 479 39.84 11.69 12.19
CA ASP A 479 40.67 10.49 12.09
C ASP A 479 40.14 9.60 10.95
N ASP A 480 41.01 9.17 10.03
CA ASP A 480 40.64 8.43 8.81
C ASP A 480 39.45 9.02 8.02
N GLY A 481 39.31 10.34 8.02
CA GLY A 481 38.23 11.06 7.34
C GLY A 481 36.87 11.02 8.05
N ARG A 482 36.81 10.50 9.28
CA ARG A 482 35.64 10.55 10.17
C ARG A 482 35.83 11.59 11.26
N LEU A 483 34.74 12.10 11.82
CA LEU A 483 34.78 12.97 12.99
C LEU A 483 34.96 12.13 14.24
N THR A 484 35.92 12.51 15.07
CA THR A 484 36.23 11.81 16.32
C THR A 484 36.18 12.81 17.46
N ARG A 485 35.53 12.41 18.57
CA ARG A 485 35.46 13.17 19.82
C ARG A 485 36.47 12.55 20.79
N THR A 486 37.39 13.35 21.30
CA THR A 486 38.41 12.93 22.28
C THR A 486 38.42 13.87 23.48
N SER A 487 38.66 13.35 24.68
CA SER A 487 38.97 14.14 25.88
C SER A 487 40.46 14.03 26.18
N GLY A 488 41.02 14.99 26.94
CA GLY A 488 42.42 14.93 27.35
C GLY A 488 43.22 16.21 27.14
N VAL A 489 42.61 17.33 26.76
CA VAL A 489 43.34 18.59 26.54
C VAL A 489 43.14 19.53 27.74
N ASP A 490 44.24 20.09 28.26
CA ASP A 490 44.17 21.17 29.25
C ASP A 490 43.44 22.41 28.70
N ARG A 491 42.31 22.74 29.33
CA ARG A 491 41.42 23.85 28.92
C ARG A 491 42.14 25.20 28.98
N LEU A 492 42.98 25.42 29.98
CA LEU A 492 43.63 26.73 30.19
C LEU A 492 44.68 26.99 29.11
N THR A 493 45.50 25.99 28.79
CA THR A 493 46.50 26.05 27.72
C THR A 493 45.84 26.17 26.34
N ALA A 494 44.75 25.43 26.08
CA ALA A 494 44.03 25.52 24.82
C ALA A 494 43.40 26.90 24.60
N LEU A 495 42.81 27.51 25.62
CA LEU A 495 42.16 28.82 25.52
C LEU A 495 43.15 30.00 25.50
N ALA A 496 44.39 29.80 25.94
CA ALA A 496 45.44 30.82 25.84
C ALA A 496 45.91 31.06 24.39
N GLY A 497 45.62 30.14 23.47
CA GLY A 497 45.99 30.25 22.06
C GLY A 497 45.18 31.33 21.31
N PRO A 498 45.79 32.09 20.38
CA PRO A 498 45.07 33.09 19.60
C PRO A 498 44.02 32.43 18.69
N ARG A 499 42.80 33.00 18.66
CA ARG A 499 41.67 32.56 17.81
C ARG A 499 41.10 31.18 18.13
N THR A 500 41.32 30.69 19.35
CA THR A 500 40.62 29.53 19.88
C THR A 500 39.16 29.89 20.19
N TRP A 501 38.26 28.93 20.00
CA TRP A 501 36.84 29.12 20.24
C TRP A 501 36.23 27.79 20.66
N LEU A 502 35.19 27.86 21.47
CA LEU A 502 34.42 26.70 21.88
C LEU A 502 33.09 26.65 21.13
N THR A 503 32.66 25.43 20.84
CA THR A 503 31.33 25.16 20.32
C THR A 503 30.26 25.67 21.30
N ARG A 504 29.11 26.03 20.75
CA ARG A 504 27.89 26.28 21.51
C ARG A 504 26.96 25.08 21.35
N PRO A 505 26.04 24.86 22.30
CA PRO A 505 24.94 23.92 22.11
C PRO A 505 24.26 24.12 20.75
N GLY A 506 24.15 23.05 19.97
CA GLY A 506 23.54 23.06 18.64
C GLY A 506 24.47 23.41 17.47
N ASP A 507 25.75 23.69 17.71
CA ASP A 507 26.73 23.83 16.63
C ASP A 507 26.86 22.52 15.83
N VAL A 508 26.90 22.62 14.50
CA VAL A 508 27.06 21.46 13.63
C VAL A 508 28.50 21.36 13.16
N ILE A 509 29.21 20.35 13.65
CA ILE A 509 30.61 20.08 13.35
C ILE A 509 30.68 19.14 12.15
N PHE A 510 31.53 19.45 11.18
CA PHE A 510 31.62 18.68 9.94
C PHE A 510 33.08 18.51 9.47
N GLY A 511 33.36 17.37 8.85
CA GLY A 511 34.68 17.01 8.34
C GLY A 511 34.87 17.26 6.83
N PRO A 512 36.01 16.87 6.26
CA PRO A 512 36.27 16.93 4.81
C PRO A 512 35.47 15.91 3.97
N GLY A 513 34.78 14.95 4.60
CA GLY A 513 33.79 14.06 3.97
C GLY A 513 32.34 14.47 4.24
N PRO A 514 31.33 13.72 3.74
CA PRO A 514 29.92 13.93 4.07
C PRO A 514 29.64 13.38 5.48
N CYS A 515 30.29 13.96 6.48
CA CYS A 515 30.13 13.61 7.89
C CYS A 515 29.86 14.89 8.67
N ALA A 516 28.81 14.86 9.48
CA ALA A 516 28.46 15.95 10.37
C ALA A 516 27.86 15.42 11.66
N VAL A 517 28.10 16.12 12.77
CA VAL A 517 27.55 15.81 14.07
C VAL A 517 27.07 17.11 14.71
N VAL A 518 25.94 17.04 15.42
CA VAL A 518 25.46 18.16 16.24
C VAL A 518 26.14 18.03 17.61
N ASP A 519 26.73 19.11 18.12
CA ASP A 519 27.24 19.17 19.49
C ASP A 519 26.12 19.68 20.42
N PRO A 520 25.43 18.81 21.17
CA PRO A 520 24.30 19.22 22.00
C PRO A 520 24.74 19.99 23.26
N ASP A 521 25.94 19.69 23.77
CA ASP A 521 26.44 20.25 25.03
C ASP A 521 27.20 21.56 24.81
N GLY A 522 27.85 21.68 23.65
CA GLY A 522 28.82 22.75 23.40
C GLY A 522 30.08 22.59 24.25
N GLY A 523 30.88 23.65 24.32
CA GLY A 523 32.10 23.67 25.15
C GLY A 523 33.27 22.84 24.59
N SER A 524 33.14 22.30 23.37
CA SER A 524 34.17 21.52 22.70
C SER A 524 35.03 22.39 21.79
N LEU A 525 36.30 22.03 21.62
CA LEU A 525 37.21 22.62 20.66
C LEU A 525 37.10 21.90 19.31
N VAL A 526 37.22 22.61 18.19
CA VAL A 526 37.21 22.00 16.85
C VAL A 526 38.54 22.24 16.16
N VAL A 527 39.23 21.16 15.76
CA VAL A 527 40.57 21.21 15.17
C VAL A 527 40.52 20.95 13.67
N THR A 528 41.34 21.68 12.91
CA THR A 528 41.49 21.52 11.46
C THR A 528 41.86 20.07 11.12
N PRO A 529 41.27 19.44 10.08
CA PRO A 529 40.40 20.00 9.03
C PRO A 529 38.90 20.08 9.36
N ALA A 530 38.46 19.69 10.56
CA ALA A 530 37.06 19.87 10.96
C ALA A 530 36.71 21.37 11.04
N ARG A 531 35.44 21.67 10.80
CA ARG A 531 34.87 23.02 10.85
C ARG A 531 33.49 22.94 11.50
N ALA A 532 32.93 24.08 11.88
CA ALA A 532 31.54 24.11 12.35
C ALA A 532 30.69 25.12 11.59
N LEU A 533 29.39 24.84 11.56
CA LEU A 533 28.35 25.77 11.18
C LEU A 533 27.52 26.09 12.42
N ARG A 534 27.42 27.38 12.73
CA ARG A 534 26.60 27.91 13.82
C ARG A 534 25.33 28.52 13.27
N LEU A 535 24.21 28.14 13.85
CA LEU A 535 22.90 28.70 13.55
C LEU A 535 22.66 29.95 14.40
N ALA A 536 21.99 30.94 13.83
CA ALA A 536 21.40 32.03 14.62
C ALA A 536 20.12 31.54 15.33
N ASP A 537 19.73 32.19 16.43
CA ASP A 537 18.55 31.80 17.23
C ASP A 537 17.26 31.79 16.39
N ALA A 538 17.15 32.69 15.41
CA ALA A 538 16.02 32.79 14.49
C ALA A 538 16.26 32.07 13.14
N ALA A 539 17.21 31.13 13.07
CA ALA A 539 17.49 30.42 11.83
C ALA A 539 16.27 29.59 11.40
N PRO A 540 15.89 29.62 10.10
CA PRO A 540 14.73 28.89 9.60
C PRO A 540 15.01 27.39 9.41
N VAL A 541 16.02 26.82 10.08
CA VAL A 541 16.40 25.39 9.96
C VAL A 541 16.94 24.90 11.30
N THR A 542 16.83 23.60 11.56
CA THR A 542 17.39 22.99 12.78
C THR A 542 18.81 22.44 12.55
N ALA A 543 19.58 22.30 13.64
CA ALA A 543 20.92 21.69 13.60
C ALA A 543 20.88 20.27 13.03
N GLY A 544 19.84 19.49 13.34
CA GLY A 544 19.63 18.15 12.79
C GLY A 544 19.36 18.15 11.28
N GLN A 545 18.57 19.13 10.77
CA GLN A 545 18.39 19.29 9.32
C GLN A 545 19.72 19.58 8.62
N LEU A 546 20.55 20.42 9.24
CA LEU A 546 21.85 20.78 8.70
C LEU A 546 22.82 19.59 8.68
N ALA A 547 22.97 18.87 9.80
CA ALA A 547 23.82 17.69 9.87
C ALA A 547 23.42 16.64 8.82
N ARG A 548 22.11 16.34 8.72
CA ARG A 548 21.57 15.41 7.72
C ARG A 548 21.82 15.89 6.29
N ALA A 549 21.74 17.19 6.02
CA ALA A 549 22.03 17.72 4.68
C ALA A 549 23.49 17.54 4.28
N VAL A 550 24.43 17.64 5.23
CA VAL A 550 25.85 17.34 4.99
C VAL A 550 26.05 15.86 4.68
N GLU A 551 25.49 14.98 5.51
CA GLU A 551 25.65 13.52 5.36
C GLU A 551 25.01 12.97 4.08
N ALA A 552 23.86 13.53 3.68
CA ALA A 552 23.16 13.11 2.47
C ALA A 552 23.77 13.69 1.18
N SER A 553 24.74 14.60 1.28
CA SER A 553 25.35 15.24 0.11
C SER A 553 26.34 14.31 -0.60
N PRO A 554 26.43 14.33 -1.94
CA PRO A 554 27.45 13.58 -2.66
C PRO A 554 28.87 13.93 -2.16
N ARG A 555 29.78 12.95 -2.11
CA ARG A 555 31.19 13.18 -1.76
C ARG A 555 31.80 14.27 -2.65
N GLY A 556 32.55 15.20 -2.06
CA GLY A 556 33.16 16.34 -2.74
C GLY A 556 32.27 17.59 -2.86
N THR A 557 31.00 17.53 -2.44
CA THR A 557 30.14 18.71 -2.35
C THR A 557 30.70 19.71 -1.35
N LYS A 558 30.90 20.97 -1.78
CA LYS A 558 31.48 22.01 -0.91
C LYS A 558 30.42 22.59 0.04
N PRO A 559 30.80 23.06 1.25
CA PRO A 559 29.85 23.59 2.24
C PRO A 559 28.84 24.61 1.69
N PRO A 560 29.25 25.61 0.86
CA PRO A 560 28.30 26.57 0.27
C PRO A 560 27.17 25.96 -0.58
N GLN A 561 27.37 24.75 -1.12
CA GLN A 561 26.46 24.10 -2.07
C GLN A 561 25.42 23.20 -1.41
N TRP A 562 25.57 22.90 -0.12
CA TRP A 562 24.61 22.06 0.59
C TRP A 562 23.23 22.71 0.61
N ARG A 563 22.20 21.87 0.43
CA ARG A 563 20.81 22.29 0.27
C ARG A 563 20.03 22.01 1.54
N LEU A 564 19.30 23.02 2.00
CA LEU A 564 18.46 23.01 3.18
C LEU A 564 17.04 23.41 2.80
N THR A 565 16.05 22.96 3.54
CA THR A 565 14.65 23.33 3.35
C THR A 565 14.19 24.21 4.51
N PRO A 566 14.09 25.54 4.31
CA PRO A 566 13.65 26.46 5.35
C PRO A 566 12.26 26.13 5.89
N LEU A 567 12.13 26.12 7.20
CA LEU A 567 10.91 25.92 7.98
C LEU A 567 10.38 27.26 8.49
N ASP A 568 9.08 27.35 8.74
CA ASP A 568 8.54 28.47 9.51
C ASP A 568 8.96 28.34 10.98
N PRO A 569 8.98 29.44 11.76
CA PRO A 569 9.48 29.42 13.14
C PRO A 569 8.78 28.40 14.04
N ARG A 570 7.47 28.17 13.86
CA ARG A 570 6.71 27.21 14.67
C ARG A 570 7.12 25.78 14.35
N GLN A 571 7.23 25.44 13.06
CA GLN A 571 7.69 24.12 12.64
C GLN A 571 9.14 23.86 13.02
N CYS A 572 10.00 24.89 12.96
CA CYS A 572 11.39 24.80 13.41
C CYS A 572 11.46 24.49 14.93
N ALA A 573 10.69 25.22 15.74
CA ALA A 573 10.62 24.99 17.19
C ALA A 573 10.07 23.59 17.52
N ALA A 574 9.00 23.16 16.86
CA ALA A 574 8.41 21.83 17.07
C ALA A 574 9.37 20.69 16.68
N LEU A 575 10.12 20.85 15.59
CA LEU A 575 11.12 19.86 15.18
C LEU A 575 12.32 19.82 16.13
N SER A 576 12.75 20.97 16.65
CA SER A 576 13.81 21.04 17.68
C SER A 576 13.38 20.39 19.00
N ASP A 577 12.15 20.62 19.45
CA ASP A 577 11.59 19.94 20.64
C ASP A 577 11.52 18.43 20.45
N ALA A 578 11.03 17.97 19.29
CA ALA A 578 11.02 16.55 18.95
C ALA A 578 12.42 15.93 18.94
N ALA A 579 13.41 16.63 18.38
CA ALA A 579 14.80 16.18 18.37
C ALA A 579 15.40 16.12 19.79
N ALA A 580 15.06 17.06 20.67
CA ALA A 580 15.49 17.05 22.06
C ALA A 580 14.92 15.84 22.83
N ARG A 581 13.63 15.53 22.64
CA ARG A 581 13.00 14.33 23.24
C ARG A 581 13.63 13.03 22.73
N ILE A 582 13.93 12.95 21.43
CA ILE A 582 14.65 11.81 20.85
C ILE A 582 16.05 11.70 21.48
N GLY A 583 16.74 12.83 21.67
CA GLY A 583 18.05 12.89 22.33
C GLY A 583 17.99 12.39 23.78
N GLN A 584 17.01 12.87 24.56
CA GLN A 584 16.78 12.41 25.93
C GLN A 584 16.52 10.92 25.99
N ARG A 585 15.64 10.40 25.13
CA ARG A 585 15.31 8.97 25.09
C ARG A 585 16.54 8.12 24.74
N ARG A 586 17.40 8.60 23.83
CA ARG A 586 18.67 7.95 23.53
C ARG A 586 19.59 7.91 24.75
N ALA A 587 19.72 9.02 25.48
CA ALA A 587 20.55 9.10 26.68
C ALA A 587 20.05 8.14 27.77
N GLU A 588 18.74 8.06 27.99
CA GLU A 588 18.13 7.11 28.92
C GLU A 588 18.46 5.66 28.56
N LEU A 589 18.33 5.30 27.27
CA LEU A 589 18.63 3.94 26.80
C LEU A 589 20.12 3.62 26.90
N THR A 590 21.01 4.58 26.63
CA THR A 590 22.46 4.40 26.83
C THR A 590 22.79 4.21 28.32
N ALA A 591 22.21 5.01 29.21
CA ALA A 591 22.43 4.84 30.65
C ALA A 591 21.94 3.49 31.18
N GLN A 592 20.82 2.98 30.65
CA GLN A 592 20.33 1.63 30.97
C GLN A 592 21.29 0.55 30.48
N LEU A 593 21.86 0.71 29.27
CA LEU A 593 22.86 -0.21 28.74
C LEU A 593 24.13 -0.20 29.60
N ASP A 594 24.62 0.98 29.98
CA ASP A 594 25.81 1.11 30.83
C ASP A 594 25.59 0.48 32.22
N ALA A 595 24.38 0.61 32.78
CA ALA A 595 24.02 -0.04 34.03
C ALA A 595 23.98 -1.57 33.92
N LEU A 596 23.50 -2.11 32.79
CA LEU A 596 23.51 -3.55 32.52
C LEU A 596 24.95 -4.08 32.38
N ASN A 597 25.82 -3.37 31.66
CA ASN A 597 27.22 -3.75 31.54
C ASN A 597 27.92 -3.73 32.90
N SER A 598 27.67 -2.69 33.71
CA SER A 598 28.22 -2.61 35.08
C SER A 598 27.73 -3.73 35.98
N PHE A 599 26.46 -4.15 35.81
CA PHE A 599 25.90 -5.29 36.54
C PHE A 599 26.50 -6.62 36.07
N GLU A 600 26.73 -6.80 34.77
CA GLU A 600 27.41 -7.97 34.21
C GLU A 600 28.83 -8.10 34.78
N ASP A 601 29.62 -7.03 34.75
CA ASP A 601 30.98 -7.00 35.32
C ASP A 601 30.95 -7.36 36.81
N ALA A 602 30.05 -6.74 37.59
CA ALA A 602 29.92 -7.02 39.03
C ALA A 602 29.46 -8.46 39.31
N LEU A 603 28.59 -9.03 38.48
CA LEU A 603 28.11 -10.40 38.61
C LEU A 603 29.22 -11.42 38.31
N LEU A 604 30.02 -11.16 37.27
CA LEU A 604 31.21 -11.94 36.93
C LEU A 604 32.22 -11.91 38.07
N ASP A 605 32.59 -10.72 38.54
CA ASP A 605 33.50 -10.55 39.68
C ASP A 605 33.00 -11.29 40.94
N ALA A 606 31.70 -11.20 41.23
CA ALA A 606 31.11 -11.86 42.40
C ALA A 606 31.12 -13.39 42.27
N CYS A 607 30.99 -13.94 41.06
CA CYS A 607 31.11 -15.39 40.82
C CYS A 607 32.58 -15.85 40.88
N GLU A 608 33.51 -15.11 40.26
CA GLU A 608 34.95 -15.44 40.26
C GLU A 608 35.55 -15.41 41.67
N THR A 609 35.08 -14.50 42.52
CA THR A 609 35.48 -14.40 43.92
C THR A 609 34.74 -15.38 44.85
N ASN A 610 33.84 -16.23 44.34
CA ASN A 610 32.93 -17.09 45.11
C ASN A 610 32.10 -16.32 46.15
N THR A 611 31.80 -15.04 45.90
CA THR A 611 30.91 -14.23 46.75
C THR A 611 29.45 -14.65 46.55
N ILE A 612 29.09 -15.11 45.34
CA ILE A 612 27.77 -15.63 45.00
C ILE A 612 27.88 -16.93 44.19
N THR A 613 26.78 -17.67 44.06
CA THR A 613 26.64 -18.79 43.11
C THR A 613 25.31 -18.62 42.39
N LEU A 614 25.30 -18.74 41.07
CA LEU A 614 24.10 -18.66 40.24
C LEU A 614 23.49 -20.05 40.09
N GLU A 615 22.19 -20.16 40.41
CA GLU A 615 21.40 -21.36 40.17
C GLU A 615 20.48 -21.12 38.97
N THR A 616 20.36 -22.11 38.09
CA THR A 616 19.36 -22.14 37.02
C THR A 616 18.19 -23.01 37.46
N ASP A 617 16.97 -22.51 37.27
CA ASP A 617 15.74 -23.32 37.38
C ASP A 617 15.69 -24.47 36.35
#